data_AF-A0A7S3JX44-F1
#
_entry.id   AF-A0A7S3JX44-F1
#
_cell.length_a   1.000
_cell.length_b   1.000
_cell.length_c   1.000
_cell.angle_alpha   90.00
_cell.angle_beta   90.00
_cell.angle_gamma   90.00
#
_symmetry.space_group_name_H-M   'P 1'
#
loop_
_entity.id
_entity.type
_entity.pdbx_description
1 polymer ?
#
loop_
_entity_poly.entity_id
_entity_poly.type
_entity_poly.pdbx_seq_one_letter_code
_entity_poly.pdbx_strand_id
1 'polypeptide(L)'
;ALEYATDNLKSKHEFVLAAVKESGYALEYAADEFKSDHEIVLTAIDRSPAALQYANENLKNDQNLVLKVVERVLLRCHSVCHKETCRICSQTPITGTLYINNDMKWYTLCEADYQRLSDGEKTKYKAVTPLHIVSDFIITFCKDRDFILSVVKQNGLALEYAAEELKSDREIVLSAVTEN
;
A
#
# COMPACT_ATOMS: atom_id res chain seq x y z
N ALA A 1 -5.88 -13.79 -15.57
CA ALA A 1 -7.05 -14.68 -15.85
C ALA A 1 -8.32 -13.89 -16.11
N LEU A 2 -8.70 -12.92 -15.25
CA LEU A 2 -9.89 -12.08 -15.47
C LEU A 2 -9.78 -11.20 -16.72
N GLU A 3 -8.59 -10.73 -17.07
CA GLU A 3 -8.29 -9.99 -18.31
C GLU A 3 -8.89 -10.63 -19.58
N TYR A 4 -8.74 -11.96 -19.71
CA TYR A 4 -9.20 -12.75 -20.87
C TYR A 4 -10.64 -13.26 -20.75
N ALA A 5 -11.32 -13.01 -19.64
CA ALA A 5 -12.70 -13.44 -19.44
C ALA A 5 -13.67 -12.59 -20.31
N THR A 6 -14.77 -13.20 -20.75
CA THR A 6 -15.84 -12.50 -21.47
C THR A 6 -16.55 -11.49 -20.55
N ASP A 7 -17.13 -10.44 -21.13
CA ASP A 7 -17.80 -9.38 -20.37
C ASP A 7 -18.91 -9.93 -19.45
N ASN A 8 -19.62 -10.96 -19.91
CA ASN A 8 -20.64 -11.65 -19.11
C ASN A 8 -20.07 -12.35 -17.86
N LEU A 9 -18.78 -12.73 -17.84
CA LEU A 9 -18.13 -13.28 -16.65
C LEU A 9 -17.51 -12.18 -15.77
N LYS A 10 -17.04 -11.08 -16.37
CA LYS A 10 -16.56 -9.88 -15.66
C LYS A 10 -17.66 -9.15 -14.90
N SER A 11 -18.93 -9.37 -15.29
CA SER A 11 -20.14 -8.88 -14.60
C SER A 11 -20.75 -9.91 -13.63
N LYS A 12 -20.03 -10.98 -13.25
CA LYS A 12 -20.49 -11.94 -12.23
C LYS A 12 -19.74 -11.76 -10.92
N HIS A 13 -20.48 -11.37 -9.88
CA HIS A 13 -19.97 -11.12 -8.53
C HIS A 13 -19.05 -12.24 -8.03
N GLU A 14 -19.50 -13.50 -8.05
CA GLU A 14 -18.72 -14.64 -7.55
C GLU A 14 -17.38 -14.82 -8.30
N PHE A 15 -17.38 -14.56 -9.60
CA PHE A 15 -16.20 -14.74 -10.44
C PHE A 15 -15.18 -13.62 -10.21
N VAL A 16 -15.64 -12.37 -10.13
CA VAL A 16 -14.80 -11.23 -9.79
C VAL A 16 -14.24 -11.37 -8.38
N LEU A 17 -15.08 -11.76 -7.42
CA LEU A 17 -14.66 -11.97 -6.03
C LEU A 17 -13.58 -13.05 -5.92
N ALA A 18 -13.73 -14.16 -6.63
CA ALA A 18 -12.69 -15.20 -6.69
C ALA A 18 -11.40 -14.68 -7.32
N ALA A 19 -11.49 -13.90 -8.40
CA ALA A 19 -10.32 -13.33 -9.07
C ALA A 19 -9.57 -12.32 -8.18
N VAL A 20 -10.27 -11.42 -7.48
CA VAL A 20 -9.64 -10.42 -6.59
C VAL A 20 -9.01 -11.06 -5.35
N LYS A 21 -9.55 -12.19 -4.87
CA LYS A 21 -8.95 -12.98 -3.79
C LYS A 21 -7.59 -13.57 -4.18
N GLU A 22 -7.45 -14.00 -5.43
CA GLU A 22 -6.17 -14.48 -5.96
C GLU A 22 -5.20 -13.32 -6.19
N SER A 23 -5.66 -12.26 -6.87
CA SER A 23 -4.89 -11.05 -7.21
C SER A 23 -5.76 -9.79 -7.10
N GLY A 24 -5.44 -8.89 -6.16
CA GLY A 24 -6.21 -7.67 -5.97
C GLY A 24 -6.27 -6.75 -7.20
N TYR A 25 -5.26 -6.81 -8.08
CA TYR A 25 -5.21 -6.06 -9.33
C TYR A 25 -6.23 -6.53 -10.37
N ALA A 26 -6.83 -7.71 -10.18
CA ALA A 26 -7.94 -8.15 -11.02
C ALA A 26 -9.10 -7.14 -11.05
N LEU A 27 -9.23 -6.30 -10.01
CA LEU A 27 -10.21 -5.21 -9.97
C LEU A 27 -10.15 -4.27 -11.18
N GLU A 28 -8.97 -4.08 -11.79
CA GLU A 28 -8.79 -3.28 -13.00
C GLU A 28 -9.73 -3.70 -14.14
N TYR A 29 -9.93 -5.01 -14.28
CA TYR A 29 -10.70 -5.64 -15.35
C TYR A 29 -12.15 -5.93 -14.99
N ALA A 30 -12.56 -5.65 -13.75
CA ALA A 30 -13.95 -5.81 -13.32
C ALA A 30 -14.85 -4.75 -13.96
N ALA A 31 -16.15 -5.07 -14.09
CA ALA A 31 -17.15 -4.09 -14.49
C ALA A 31 -17.25 -2.94 -13.48
N ASP A 32 -17.66 -1.76 -13.94
CA ASP A 32 -17.67 -0.52 -13.12
C ASP A 32 -18.57 -0.62 -11.88
N GLU A 33 -19.62 -1.44 -11.94
CA GLU A 33 -20.47 -1.77 -10.79
C GLU A 33 -19.67 -2.37 -9.63
N PHE A 34 -18.67 -3.22 -9.93
CA PHE A 34 -17.83 -3.87 -8.93
C PHE A 34 -16.64 -3.02 -8.50
N LYS A 35 -16.20 -2.07 -9.34
CA LYS A 35 -15.26 -1.02 -8.91
C LYS A 35 -15.88 -0.05 -7.92
N SER A 36 -17.21 -0.03 -7.84
CA SER A 36 -17.99 0.72 -6.85
C SER A 36 -18.48 -0.15 -5.69
N ASP A 37 -18.26 -1.47 -5.75
CA ASP A 37 -18.70 -2.41 -4.73
C ASP A 37 -17.69 -2.43 -3.57
N HIS A 38 -18.16 -2.06 -2.38
CA HIS A 38 -17.32 -1.91 -1.21
C HIS A 38 -16.70 -3.25 -0.76
N GLU A 39 -17.41 -4.38 -0.89
CA GLU A 39 -16.91 -5.69 -0.47
C GLU A 39 -15.79 -6.18 -1.40
N ILE A 40 -16.01 -6.07 -2.71
CA ILE A 40 -15.02 -6.47 -3.72
C ILE A 40 -13.78 -5.59 -3.62
N VAL A 41 -13.96 -4.27 -3.51
CA VAL A 41 -12.85 -3.32 -3.40
C VAL A 41 -12.04 -3.55 -2.12
N LEU A 42 -12.71 -3.77 -0.98
CA LEU A 42 -12.00 -4.12 0.26
C LEU A 42 -11.22 -5.43 0.14
N THR A 43 -11.83 -6.45 -0.47
CA THR A 43 -11.16 -7.74 -0.68
C THR A 43 -9.93 -7.58 -1.57
N ALA A 44 -10.04 -6.77 -2.62
CA ALA A 44 -8.93 -6.44 -3.51
C ALA A 44 -7.81 -5.71 -2.77
N ILE A 45 -8.15 -4.74 -1.92
CA ILE A 45 -7.20 -3.95 -1.11
C ILE A 45 -6.51 -4.81 -0.05
N ASP A 46 -7.23 -5.69 0.65
CA ASP A 46 -6.66 -6.59 1.66
C ASP A 46 -5.62 -7.54 1.03
N ARG A 47 -5.82 -7.87 -0.25
CA ARG A 47 -4.87 -8.64 -1.06
C ARG A 47 -3.70 -7.77 -1.56
N SER A 48 -4.02 -6.70 -2.27
CA SER A 48 -3.08 -5.76 -2.90
C SER A 48 -3.54 -4.31 -2.64
N PRO A 49 -2.99 -3.61 -1.65
CA PRO A 49 -3.43 -2.26 -1.25
C PRO A 49 -3.48 -1.23 -2.39
N ALA A 50 -2.55 -1.29 -3.35
CA ALA A 50 -2.55 -0.42 -4.51
C ALA A 50 -3.75 -0.63 -5.46
N ALA A 51 -4.52 -1.72 -5.29
CA ALA A 51 -5.73 -1.96 -6.08
C ALA A 51 -6.80 -0.88 -5.90
N LEU A 52 -6.74 -0.08 -4.82
CA LEU A 52 -7.60 1.09 -4.64
C LEU A 52 -7.56 2.06 -5.84
N GLN A 53 -6.44 2.13 -6.58
CA GLN A 53 -6.33 2.96 -7.79
C GLN A 53 -7.35 2.59 -8.90
N TYR A 54 -7.91 1.39 -8.86
CA TYR A 54 -8.92 0.92 -9.82
C TYR A 54 -10.35 1.03 -9.30
N ALA A 55 -10.54 1.38 -8.03
CA ALA A 55 -11.87 1.68 -7.50
C ALA A 55 -12.44 2.94 -8.17
N ASN A 56 -13.75 3.13 -8.03
CA ASN A 56 -14.38 4.36 -8.49
C ASN A 56 -13.90 5.58 -7.67
N GLU A 57 -14.15 6.78 -8.21
CA GLU A 57 -13.70 8.02 -7.58
C GLU A 57 -14.30 8.26 -6.19
N ASN A 58 -15.51 7.76 -5.93
CA ASN A 58 -16.15 7.88 -4.62
C ASN A 58 -15.38 7.10 -3.55
N LEU A 59 -14.97 5.87 -3.83
CA LEU A 59 -14.21 5.03 -2.89
C LEU A 59 -12.76 5.47 -2.77
N LYS A 60 -12.13 5.95 -3.85
CA LYS A 60 -10.78 6.55 -3.80
C LYS A 60 -10.70 7.76 -2.89
N ASN A 61 -11.76 8.56 -2.85
CA ASN A 61 -11.87 9.75 -2.01
C ASN A 61 -12.60 9.46 -0.68
N ASP A 62 -12.88 8.20 -0.35
CA ASP A 62 -13.37 7.82 0.96
C ASP A 62 -12.19 7.79 1.94
N GLN A 63 -12.12 8.83 2.77
CA GLN A 63 -11.09 9.00 3.79
C GLN A 63 -10.97 7.79 4.73
N ASN A 64 -12.09 7.16 5.11
CA ASN A 64 -12.07 6.01 6.01
C ASN A 64 -11.49 4.78 5.30
N LEU A 65 -11.80 4.60 4.02
CA LEU A 65 -11.25 3.51 3.23
C LEU A 65 -9.74 3.71 3.02
N VAL A 66 -9.33 4.92 2.64
CA VAL A 66 -7.92 5.28 2.45
C VAL A 66 -7.13 5.09 3.75
N LEU A 67 -7.67 5.55 4.89
CA LEU A 67 -7.02 5.36 6.18
C LEU A 67 -6.82 3.87 6.50
N LYS A 68 -7.82 3.02 6.24
CA LYS A 68 -7.68 1.56 6.39
C LYS A 68 -6.60 0.98 5.47
N VAL A 69 -6.50 1.45 4.23
CA VAL A 69 -5.46 1.01 3.28
C VAL A 69 -4.09 1.36 3.83
N VAL A 70 -3.92 2.61 4.28
CA VAL A 70 -2.69 3.11 4.87
C VAL A 70 -2.33 2.31 6.13
N GLU A 71 -3.29 2.09 7.04
CA GLU A 71 -3.13 1.23 8.22
C GLU A 71 -2.63 -0.17 7.86
N ARG A 72 -3.27 -0.83 6.89
CA ARG A 72 -2.86 -2.17 6.45
C ARG A 72 -1.44 -2.20 5.91
N VAL A 73 -1.04 -1.18 5.16
CA VAL A 73 0.29 -1.08 4.54
C VAL A 73 1.36 -0.74 5.59
N LEU A 74 1.08 0.17 6.52
CA LEU A 74 2.00 0.59 7.57
C LEU A 74 2.12 -0.44 8.71
N LEU A 75 1.03 -1.13 9.08
CA LEU A 75 1.04 -2.22 10.08
C LEU A 75 1.69 -3.52 9.59
N ARG A 76 1.57 -3.86 8.30
CA ARG A 76 2.28 -5.03 7.75
C ARG A 76 3.80 -4.89 7.85
N CYS A 77 4.30 -3.65 7.86
CA CYS A 77 5.72 -3.36 8.07
C CYS A 77 6.20 -3.71 9.50
N HIS A 78 5.36 -3.51 10.52
CA HIS A 78 5.72 -3.79 11.91
C HIS A 78 5.95 -5.29 12.19
N SER A 79 5.19 -6.18 11.56
CA SER A 79 5.33 -7.63 11.81
C SER A 79 6.62 -8.26 11.26
N VAL A 80 7.30 -7.59 10.34
CA VAL A 80 8.59 -8.05 9.81
C VAL A 80 9.77 -7.29 10.42
N CYS A 81 9.52 -6.10 10.98
CA CYS A 81 10.56 -5.24 11.57
C CYS A 81 10.67 -5.32 13.10
N HIS A 82 9.90 -6.17 13.80
CA HIS A 82 10.14 -6.47 15.24
C HIS A 82 11.37 -7.36 15.51
N LYS A 83 12.28 -7.50 14.55
CA LYS A 83 13.67 -7.83 14.84
C LYS A 83 14.50 -6.70 14.27
N GLU A 84 14.86 -5.76 15.14
CA GLU A 84 15.63 -4.52 14.89
C GLU A 84 16.98 -4.72 14.19
N THR A 85 17.33 -5.94 13.80
CA THR A 85 18.52 -6.27 13.02
C THR A 85 18.30 -7.61 12.34
N CYS A 86 18.69 -7.72 11.06
CA CYS A 86 18.84 -9.02 10.42
C CYS A 86 19.81 -9.88 11.26
N ARG A 87 19.35 -11.04 11.79
CA ARG A 87 20.18 -11.92 12.64
C ARG A 87 21.46 -12.45 11.96
N ILE A 88 21.59 -12.25 10.65
CA ILE A 88 22.74 -12.70 9.85
C ILE A 88 23.78 -11.58 9.67
N CYS A 89 23.37 -10.31 9.53
CA CYS A 89 24.28 -9.21 9.21
C CYS A 89 24.18 -7.99 10.15
N SER A 90 23.29 -8.01 11.13
CA SER A 90 23.06 -6.94 12.10
C SER A 90 22.66 -5.58 11.51
N GLN A 91 22.14 -5.56 10.28
CA GLN A 91 21.68 -4.34 9.59
C GLN A 91 20.15 -4.28 9.56
N THR A 92 19.61 -3.06 9.47
CA THR A 92 18.19 -2.79 9.23
C THR A 92 17.79 -3.36 7.87
N PRO A 93 16.76 -4.21 7.78
CA PRO A 93 16.35 -4.74 6.49
C PRO A 93 15.72 -3.66 5.62
N ILE A 94 16.06 -3.65 4.32
CA ILE A 94 15.22 -3.04 3.30
C ILE A 94 13.94 -3.87 3.22
N THR A 95 12.91 -3.42 3.91
CA THR A 95 11.55 -3.92 3.67
C THR A 95 11.08 -3.27 2.38
N GLY A 96 10.85 -4.11 1.37
CA GLY A 96 10.51 -3.66 0.03
C GLY A 96 9.33 -4.43 -0.52
N THR A 97 8.75 -3.87 -1.58
CA THR A 97 7.63 -4.48 -2.28
C THR A 97 8.04 -4.88 -3.68
N LEU A 98 7.80 -6.14 -4.03
CA LEU A 98 8.14 -6.73 -5.33
C LEU A 98 6.86 -6.88 -6.14
N TYR A 99 6.88 -6.40 -7.38
CA TYR A 99 5.83 -6.70 -8.35
C TYR A 99 6.25 -7.94 -9.14
N ILE A 100 5.62 -9.09 -8.89
CA ILE A 100 5.79 -10.28 -9.74
C ILE A 100 4.50 -10.47 -10.53
N ASN A 101 4.54 -10.36 -11.85
CA ASN A 101 3.35 -10.54 -12.72
C ASN A 101 2.17 -9.64 -12.30
N ASN A 102 2.45 -8.38 -11.95
CA ASN A 102 1.50 -7.42 -11.38
C ASN A 102 0.97 -7.78 -9.97
N ASP A 103 1.42 -8.87 -9.35
CA ASP A 103 1.09 -9.17 -7.96
C ASP A 103 2.14 -8.58 -7.00
N MET A 104 1.63 -7.78 -6.07
CA MET A 104 2.42 -7.15 -5.01
C MET A 104 2.79 -8.19 -3.94
N LYS A 105 4.08 -8.54 -3.86
CA LYS A 105 4.62 -9.42 -2.82
C LYS A 105 5.53 -8.66 -1.88
N TRP A 106 5.35 -8.89 -0.58
CA TRP A 106 6.20 -8.35 0.46
C TRP A 106 7.49 -9.17 0.56
N TYR A 107 8.64 -8.49 0.60
CA TYR A 107 9.92 -9.11 0.91
C TYR A 107 10.72 -8.28 1.91
N THR A 108 11.69 -8.95 2.52
CA THR A 108 12.62 -8.36 3.47
C THR A 108 14.00 -8.79 3.05
N LEU A 109 14.78 -7.87 2.50
CA LEU A 109 16.18 -8.09 2.14
C LEU A 109 17.03 -7.15 2.99
N CYS A 110 18.17 -7.60 3.50
CA CYS A 110 19.13 -6.65 4.07
C CYS A 110 19.86 -5.89 2.97
N GLU A 111 20.37 -4.70 3.25
CA GLU A 111 21.17 -3.91 2.30
C GLU A 111 22.31 -4.74 1.70
N ALA A 112 23.01 -5.52 2.53
CA ALA A 112 24.06 -6.41 2.07
C ALA A 112 23.60 -7.50 1.08
N ASP A 113 22.38 -8.02 1.22
CA ASP A 113 21.82 -9.00 0.28
C ASP A 113 21.32 -8.32 -1.00
N TYR A 114 20.73 -7.12 -0.89
CA TYR A 114 20.32 -6.33 -2.05
C TYR A 114 21.52 -5.97 -2.94
N GLN A 115 22.66 -5.59 -2.34
CA GLN A 115 23.86 -5.25 -3.10
C GLN A 115 24.50 -6.44 -3.82
N ARG A 116 24.27 -7.67 -3.34
CA ARG A 116 24.75 -8.93 -3.96
C ARG A 116 23.94 -9.35 -5.18
N LEU A 117 22.76 -8.76 -5.40
CA LEU A 117 21.94 -9.04 -6.56
C LEU A 117 22.58 -8.51 -7.84
N SER A 118 22.41 -9.23 -8.94
CA SER A 118 22.77 -8.72 -10.27
C SER A 118 21.87 -7.54 -10.68
N ASP A 119 22.31 -6.69 -11.61
CA ASP A 119 21.51 -5.53 -12.06
C ASP A 119 20.15 -5.96 -12.65
N GLY A 120 20.11 -7.11 -13.33
CA GLY A 120 18.87 -7.71 -13.83
C GLY A 120 17.95 -8.28 -12.73
N GLU A 121 18.48 -8.55 -11.54
CA GLU A 121 17.68 -8.88 -10.36
C GLU A 121 17.27 -7.61 -9.63
N LYS A 122 18.16 -6.63 -9.45
CA LYS A 122 17.85 -5.32 -8.87
C LYS A 122 16.72 -4.59 -9.62
N THR A 123 16.65 -4.70 -10.94
CA THR A 123 15.52 -4.17 -11.72
C THR A 123 14.18 -4.84 -11.40
N LYS A 124 14.19 -6.08 -10.91
CA LYS A 124 13.00 -6.76 -10.35
C LYS A 124 12.69 -6.20 -8.96
N TYR A 125 13.71 -5.87 -8.17
CA TYR A 125 13.55 -5.24 -6.86
C TYR A 125 13.48 -3.71 -6.95
N LYS A 126 12.30 -3.16 -7.21
CA LYS A 126 12.09 -1.74 -6.90
C LYS A 126 11.89 -1.62 -5.39
N ALA A 127 12.92 -1.18 -4.67
CA ALA A 127 12.78 -0.88 -3.23
C ALA A 127 11.85 0.33 -3.07
N VAL A 128 10.55 0.05 -2.96
CA VAL A 128 9.51 1.04 -2.71
C VAL A 128 9.18 0.91 -1.23
N THR A 129 9.41 1.98 -0.45
CA THR A 129 8.95 1.96 0.96
C THR A 129 7.43 1.77 0.95
N PRO A 130 6.84 1.12 1.96
CA PRO A 130 5.38 0.96 2.04
C PRO A 130 4.64 2.29 1.85
N LEU A 131 5.24 3.37 2.32
CA LEU A 131 4.74 4.73 2.23
C LEU A 131 4.66 5.25 0.77
N HIS A 132 5.59 4.87 -0.11
CA HIS A 132 5.52 5.19 -1.54
C HIS A 132 4.43 4.42 -2.30
N ILE A 133 3.92 3.30 -1.76
CA ILE A 133 2.82 2.56 -2.39
C ILE A 133 1.50 3.30 -2.20
N VAL A 134 1.37 3.98 -1.05
CA VAL A 134 0.17 4.70 -0.65
C VAL A 134 0.32 6.21 -0.70
N SER A 135 1.47 6.72 -1.18
CA SER A 135 1.77 8.16 -1.22
C SER A 135 0.70 8.92 -1.99
N ASP A 136 0.27 8.36 -3.13
CA ASP A 136 -0.74 8.99 -3.98
C ASP A 136 -2.08 9.11 -3.26
N PHE A 137 -2.40 8.17 -2.36
CA PHE A 137 -3.61 8.23 -1.55
C PHE A 137 -3.48 9.19 -0.36
N ILE A 138 -2.29 9.26 0.27
CA ILE A 138 -2.03 10.19 1.37
C ILE A 138 -2.05 11.64 0.87
N ILE A 139 -1.46 11.89 -0.31
CA ILE A 139 -1.40 13.22 -0.94
C ILE A 139 -2.81 13.78 -1.17
N THR A 140 -3.80 12.95 -1.49
CA THR A 140 -5.20 13.36 -1.66
C THR A 140 -5.74 14.08 -0.41
N PHE A 141 -5.30 13.67 0.78
CA PHE A 141 -5.72 14.21 2.07
C PHE A 141 -4.60 14.99 2.78
N CYS A 142 -3.59 15.46 2.05
CA CYS A 142 -2.43 16.16 2.62
C CYS A 142 -2.76 17.42 3.43
N LYS A 143 -3.94 18.02 3.19
CA LYS A 143 -4.44 19.22 3.90
C LYS A 143 -5.39 18.89 5.04
N ASP A 144 -5.84 17.64 5.16
CA ASP A 144 -6.69 17.20 6.25
C ASP A 144 -5.83 16.90 7.48
N ARG A 145 -5.98 17.76 8.49
CA ARG A 145 -5.22 17.69 9.73
C ARG A 145 -5.41 16.36 10.46
N ASP A 146 -6.65 15.91 10.60
CA ASP A 146 -6.99 14.74 11.41
C ASP A 146 -6.58 13.46 10.69
N PHE A 147 -6.70 13.43 9.37
CA PHE A 147 -6.15 12.38 8.54
C PHE A 147 -4.63 12.27 8.69
N ILE A 148 -3.90 13.37 8.47
CA ILE A 148 -2.44 13.38 8.55
C ILE A 148 -1.95 13.00 9.95
N LEU A 149 -2.59 13.51 11.00
CA LEU A 149 -2.26 13.12 12.37
C LEU A 149 -2.46 11.61 12.59
N SER A 150 -3.54 11.03 12.05
CA SER A 150 -3.83 9.60 12.16
C SER A 150 -2.80 8.72 11.45
N VAL A 151 -2.32 9.17 10.27
CA VAL A 151 -1.28 8.46 9.50
C VAL A 151 0.10 8.62 10.15
N VAL A 152 0.44 9.83 10.60
CA VAL A 152 1.74 10.14 11.24
C VAL A 152 1.90 9.37 12.56
N LYS A 153 0.82 9.19 13.33
CA LYS A 153 0.79 8.33 14.52
C LYS A 153 1.12 6.86 14.25
N GLN A 154 1.07 6.42 12.99
CA GLN A 154 1.40 5.05 12.60
C GLN A 154 2.79 4.96 11.96
N ASN A 155 3.23 6.02 11.30
CA ASN A 155 4.55 6.14 10.70
C ASN A 155 4.95 7.61 10.62
N GLY A 156 5.94 8.02 11.42
CA GLY A 156 6.41 9.41 11.47
C GLY A 156 6.92 9.96 10.14
N LEU A 157 7.41 9.10 9.23
CA LEU A 157 7.86 9.50 7.89
C LEU A 157 6.70 10.00 7.00
N ALA A 158 5.45 9.69 7.33
CA ALA A 158 4.29 10.19 6.60
C ALA A 158 4.14 11.72 6.63
N LEU A 159 4.83 12.40 7.56
CA LEU A 159 4.89 13.85 7.63
C LEU A 159 5.41 14.49 6.33
N GLU A 160 6.22 13.78 5.55
CA GLU A 160 6.74 14.27 4.25
C GLU A 160 5.60 14.66 3.28
N TYR A 161 4.48 13.94 3.33
CA TYR A 161 3.34 14.10 2.43
C TYR A 161 2.30 15.10 2.93
N ALA A 162 2.45 15.63 4.15
CA ALA A 162 1.57 16.65 4.68
C ALA A 162 1.75 17.99 3.93
N ALA A 163 0.71 18.81 3.88
CA ALA A 163 0.82 20.18 3.40
C ALA A 163 1.75 21.00 4.31
N GLU A 164 2.41 22.03 3.75
CA GLU A 164 3.42 22.83 4.46
C GLU A 164 2.89 23.47 5.75
N GLU A 165 1.61 23.83 5.77
CA GLU A 165 0.95 24.38 6.95
C GLU A 165 0.88 23.35 8.10
N LEU A 166 0.67 22.07 7.77
CA LEU A 166 0.60 20.98 8.73
C LEU A 166 1.99 20.48 9.18
N LYS A 167 3.02 20.67 8.35
CA LYS A 167 4.42 20.41 8.75
C LYS A 167 4.92 21.35 9.86
N SER A 168 4.20 22.44 10.10
CA SER A 168 4.43 23.34 11.24
C SER A 168 3.47 23.11 12.42
N ASP A 169 2.51 22.19 12.28
CA ASP A 169 1.59 21.83 13.37
C ASP A 169 2.36 21.07 14.45
N ARG A 170 2.42 21.67 15.65
CA ARG A 170 3.17 21.14 16.78
C ARG A 170 2.76 19.71 17.15
N GLU A 171 1.47 19.38 17.12
CA GLU A 171 1.00 18.05 17.52
C GLU A 171 1.40 16.98 16.49
N ILE A 172 1.25 17.30 15.21
CA ILE A 172 1.62 16.39 14.12
C ILE A 172 3.14 16.16 14.13
N VAL A 173 3.94 17.22 14.23
CA VAL A 173 5.41 17.11 14.25
C VAL A 173 5.90 16.35 15.48
N LEU A 174 5.32 16.60 16.66
CA LEU A 174 5.67 15.83 17.86
C LEU A 174 5.33 14.35 17.69
N SER A 175 4.17 14.03 17.13
CA SER A 175 3.77 12.64 16.86
C SER A 175 4.74 11.96 15.88
N ALA A 176 5.21 12.69 14.86
CA ALA A 176 6.17 12.17 13.89
C ALA A 176 7.54 11.83 14.51
N VAL A 177 7.98 12.64 15.47
CA VAL A 177 9.27 12.45 16.15
C VAL A 177 9.19 11.36 17.22
N THR A 178 8.03 11.11 17.82
CA THR A 178 7.86 10.05 18.83
C THR A 178 7.76 8.65 18.24
N GLU A 179 7.32 8.52 16.98
CA GLU A 179 7.08 7.23 16.31
C GLU A 179 8.25 6.75 15.42
N ASN A 180 9.41 7.42 15.43
CA ASN A 180 10.57 7.10 14.58
C ASN A 180 11.83 6.78 15.39
#